data_AF-A0AAF0U6S2-F1
#
_entry.id   AF-A0AAF0U6S2-F1
#
_cell.length_a   1.000
_cell.length_b   1.000
_cell.length_c   1.000
_cell.angle_alpha   90.00
_cell.angle_beta   90.00
_cell.angle_gamma   90.00
#
_symmetry.space_group_name_H-M   'P 1'
#
loop_
_entity.id
_entity.type
_entity.pdbx_description
1 polymer ?
#
loop_
_entity_poly.entity_id
_entity_poly.type
_entity_poly.pdbx_seq_one_letter_code
_entity_poly.pdbx_strand_id
1 'polypeptide(L)'
;MNKMKIWPTSNNPIVKPPKIKKLHGRLGKVRRNEADESRKTRKLSKRGVVMTRSKCDTQGHNKRGCPTRNQVGPSQSTKPFSQAHVLLFVTFKCKLYVDVLIN
;
A
#
# COMPACT_ATOMS: atom_id res chain seq x y z
N MET A 1 44.81 -45.91 23.43
CA MET A 1 44.46 -46.47 22.10
C MET A 1 42.94 -46.54 22.01
N ASN A 2 42.38 -46.35 20.81
CA ASN A 2 40.95 -46.42 20.42
C ASN A 2 40.09 -45.15 20.60
N LYS A 3 40.12 -44.28 19.58
CA LYS A 3 38.97 -43.44 19.19
C LYS A 3 37.93 -44.35 18.51
N MET A 4 36.92 -44.79 19.23
CA MET A 4 35.78 -45.47 18.62
C MET A 4 34.99 -44.43 17.80
N LYS A 5 34.89 -44.63 16.49
CA LYS A 5 34.02 -43.82 15.62
C LYS A 5 32.57 -44.23 15.89
N ILE A 6 31.89 -43.47 16.73
CA ILE A 6 30.48 -43.70 17.13
C ILE A 6 29.52 -43.49 15.94
N TRP A 7 29.97 -42.78 14.90
CA TRP A 7 29.14 -42.47 13.74
C TRP A 7 29.54 -43.29 12.51
N PRO A 8 28.57 -43.92 11.81
CA PRO A 8 28.84 -44.52 10.52
C PRO A 8 29.31 -43.45 9.54
N THR A 9 30.37 -43.75 8.79
CA THR A 9 30.85 -42.85 7.74
C THR A 9 29.87 -42.95 6.59
N SER A 10 29.10 -41.89 6.34
CA SER A 10 28.16 -41.88 5.23
C SER A 10 28.91 -41.82 3.90
N ASN A 11 28.62 -42.74 2.98
CA ASN A 11 29.12 -42.69 1.59
C ASN A 11 28.33 -41.69 0.72
N ASN A 12 27.87 -40.58 1.33
CA ASN A 12 27.08 -39.60 0.62
C ASN A 12 27.98 -38.86 -0.37
N PRO A 13 27.52 -38.65 -1.62
CA PRO A 13 28.27 -37.84 -2.57
C PRO A 13 28.43 -36.43 -2.00
N ILE A 14 29.60 -35.83 -2.23
CA ILE A 14 29.87 -34.45 -1.83
C ILE A 14 28.96 -33.54 -2.65
N VAL A 15 27.86 -33.08 -2.03
CA VAL A 15 26.93 -32.14 -2.67
C VAL A 15 27.60 -30.78 -2.76
N LYS A 16 27.83 -30.31 -3.99
CA LYS A 16 28.35 -28.95 -4.20
C LYS A 16 27.35 -27.92 -3.68
N PRO A 17 27.79 -26.87 -2.99
CA PRO A 17 26.90 -25.79 -2.58
C PRO A 17 26.15 -25.21 -3.79
N PRO A 18 24.87 -24.84 -3.63
CA PRO A 18 24.13 -24.18 -4.69
C PRO A 18 24.81 -22.84 -5.03
N LYS A 19 24.80 -22.48 -6.32
CA LYS A 19 25.33 -21.18 -6.76
C LYS A 19 24.48 -20.07 -6.16
N ILE A 20 25.08 -19.26 -5.28
CA ILE A 20 24.43 -18.09 -4.68
C ILE A 20 24.16 -17.07 -5.80
N LYS A 21 22.88 -16.80 -6.09
CA LYS A 21 22.48 -15.73 -7.01
C LYS A 21 22.35 -14.42 -6.22
N LYS A 22 22.88 -13.32 -6.76
CA LYS A 22 22.63 -11.98 -6.20
C LYS A 22 21.16 -11.63 -6.46
N LEU A 23 20.36 -11.57 -5.40
CA LEU A 23 18.95 -11.18 -5.50
C LEU A 23 18.86 -9.67 -5.70
N HIS A 24 18.18 -9.23 -6.77
CA HIS A 24 18.01 -7.82 -7.17
C HIS A 24 17.27 -6.95 -6.12
N GLY A 25 16.66 -7.55 -5.10
CA GLY A 25 15.91 -6.87 -4.04
C GLY A 25 16.66 -6.66 -2.72
N ARG A 26 17.86 -7.23 -2.54
CA ARG A 26 18.64 -7.00 -1.32
C ARG A 26 19.38 -5.68 -1.45
N LEU A 27 18.73 -4.61 -0.99
CA LEU A 27 19.41 -3.33 -0.78
C LEU A 27 20.64 -3.57 0.10
N GLY A 28 21.81 -3.18 -0.41
CA GLY A 28 23.04 -3.18 0.37
C GLY A 28 22.90 -2.30 1.61
N LYS A 29 23.86 -2.43 2.54
CA LYS A 29 23.91 -1.58 3.73
C LYS A 29 23.71 -0.13 3.33
N VAL A 30 22.75 0.55 3.95
CA VAL A 30 22.44 1.97 3.67
C VAL A 30 23.74 2.77 3.73
N ARG A 31 24.04 3.53 2.67
CA ARG A 31 25.25 4.35 2.60
C ARG A 31 25.23 5.37 3.75
N ARG A 32 26.39 5.58 4.38
CA ARG A 32 26.56 6.69 5.32
C ARG A 32 26.70 7.97 4.51
N ASN A 33 25.93 9.00 4.86
CA ASN A 33 26.07 10.30 4.22
C ASN A 33 27.41 10.93 4.59
N GLU A 34 28.05 11.61 3.64
CA GLU A 34 29.27 12.40 3.86
C GLU A 34 28.99 13.63 4.75
N ALA A 35 30.04 14.23 5.32
CA ALA A 35 29.89 15.37 6.24
C ALA A 35 29.20 16.58 5.60
N ASP A 36 29.37 16.77 4.29
CA ASP A 36 28.81 17.88 3.51
C ASP A 36 27.43 17.56 2.89
N GLU A 37 26.97 16.31 3.01
CA GLU A 37 25.68 15.92 2.48
C GLU A 37 24.55 16.29 3.45
N SER A 38 23.63 17.14 2.99
CA SER A 38 22.42 17.43 3.75
C SER A 38 21.64 16.12 3.99
N ARG A 39 21.44 15.78 5.28
CA ARG A 39 20.58 14.65 5.65
C ARG A 39 19.18 14.94 5.11
N LYS A 40 18.55 13.93 4.48
CA LYS A 40 17.13 14.03 4.10
C LYS A 40 16.32 14.46 5.31
N THR A 41 15.87 15.70 5.33
CA THR A 41 15.13 16.26 6.45
C THR A 41 13.84 15.47 6.59
N ARG A 42 13.56 14.98 7.80
CA ARG A 42 12.27 14.36 8.09
C ARG A 42 11.17 15.41 7.88
N LYS A 43 10.01 14.98 7.37
CA LYS A 43 8.82 15.84 7.25
C LYS A 43 8.57 16.57 8.57
N LEU A 44 8.32 17.87 8.51
CA LEU A 44 7.98 18.67 9.69
C LEU A 44 6.70 18.14 10.32
N SER A 45 6.65 18.14 11.66
CA SER A 45 5.44 17.75 12.39
C SER A 45 4.35 18.78 12.16
N LYS A 46 3.11 18.33 11.92
CA LYS A 46 1.93 19.22 11.84
C LYS A 46 1.41 19.68 13.21
N ARG A 47 2.20 19.54 14.27
CA ARG A 47 1.79 19.93 15.63
C ARG A 47 1.70 21.46 15.69
N GLY A 48 0.55 21.98 16.09
CA GLY A 48 0.30 23.43 16.14
C GLY A 48 -0.18 24.06 14.82
N VAL A 49 -0.28 23.28 13.73
CA VAL A 49 -0.89 23.79 12.49
C VAL A 49 -2.40 23.87 12.68
N VAL A 50 -2.95 25.07 12.59
CA VAL A 50 -4.40 25.30 12.62
C VAL A 50 -5.00 24.82 11.31
N MET A 51 -5.96 23.91 11.41
CA MET A 51 -6.68 23.39 10.24
C MET A 51 -7.98 24.16 10.03
N THR A 52 -8.29 24.45 8.77
CA THR A 52 -9.59 25.01 8.35
C THR A 52 -10.50 23.88 7.87
N ARG A 53 -11.78 23.87 8.29
CA ARG A 53 -12.78 22.91 7.78
C ARG A 53 -13.44 23.47 6.53
N SER A 54 -13.27 22.83 5.37
CA SER A 54 -13.81 23.26 4.06
C SER A 54 -15.34 23.39 3.94
N LYS A 55 -16.12 22.81 4.86
CA LYS A 55 -17.59 22.92 4.82
C LYS A 55 -18.11 24.17 5.53
N CYS A 56 -17.30 24.78 6.39
CA CYS A 56 -17.69 25.94 7.18
C CYS A 56 -16.61 27.02 7.19
N ASP A 57 -15.54 26.83 6.41
CA ASP A 57 -14.35 27.67 6.21
C ASP A 57 -13.79 28.36 7.47
N THR A 58 -14.02 27.73 8.60
CA THR A 58 -13.66 28.21 9.92
C THR A 58 -12.52 27.39 10.50
N GLN A 59 -11.66 28.07 11.24
CA GLN A 59 -10.48 27.50 11.86
C GLN A 59 -10.79 27.03 13.29
N GLY A 60 -9.85 26.28 13.88
CA GLY A 60 -9.86 25.96 15.31
C GLY A 60 -10.68 24.73 15.70
N HIS A 61 -11.33 24.05 14.76
CA HIS A 61 -12.04 22.80 15.05
C HIS A 61 -11.98 21.80 13.90
N ASN A 62 -12.00 20.51 14.24
CA ASN A 62 -12.14 19.42 13.28
C ASN A 62 -13.61 19.07 13.07
N LYS A 63 -13.92 18.19 12.10
CA LYS A 63 -15.29 17.71 11.81
C LYS A 63 -16.09 17.33 13.07
N ARG A 64 -15.45 16.74 14.08
CA ARG A 64 -16.08 16.32 15.34
C ARG A 64 -16.61 17.49 16.19
N GLY A 65 -15.86 18.59 16.26
CA GLY A 65 -16.18 19.76 17.10
C GLY A 65 -16.83 20.90 16.32
N CYS A 66 -17.25 20.66 15.09
CA CYS A 66 -17.90 21.70 14.31
C CYS A 66 -19.38 21.84 14.70
N PRO A 67 -19.86 23.06 14.94
CA PRO A 67 -21.29 23.32 15.18
C PRO A 67 -22.17 22.87 14.01
N THR A 68 -21.70 23.11 12.78
CA THR A 68 -22.37 22.79 11.52
C THR A 68 -22.07 21.36 11.07
N ARG A 69 -21.86 20.42 12.00
CA ARG A 69 -21.53 19.01 11.69
C ARG A 69 -22.67 18.28 10.99
N ASN A 70 -23.90 18.52 11.41
CA ASN A 70 -25.09 17.81 10.91
C ASN A 70 -25.81 18.55 9.79
N GLN A 71 -25.36 19.76 9.45
CA GLN A 71 -25.92 20.48 8.32
C GLN A 71 -25.41 19.81 7.05
N VAL A 72 -26.34 19.17 6.35
CA VAL A 72 -26.16 18.69 4.99
C VAL A 72 -26.05 19.95 4.12
N GLY A 73 -24.84 20.50 4.03
CA GLY A 73 -24.54 21.45 2.96
C GLY A 73 -24.74 20.75 1.60
N PRO A 74 -24.98 21.50 0.51
CA PRO A 74 -25.09 20.95 -0.83
C PRO A 74 -23.71 20.44 -1.26
N SER A 75 -23.34 19.25 -0.82
CA SER A 75 -22.10 18.58 -1.17
C SER A 75 -22.48 17.24 -1.75
N GLN A 76 -22.47 17.21 -3.08
CA GLN A 76 -22.67 16.04 -3.93
C GLN A 76 -24.06 15.44 -3.74
N SER A 77 -24.98 15.85 -4.63
CA SER A 77 -26.09 15.01 -5.04
C SER A 77 -25.52 13.63 -5.36
N THR A 78 -25.66 12.67 -4.45
CA THR A 78 -25.91 11.28 -4.84
C THR A 78 -27.21 11.35 -5.64
N LYS A 79 -27.10 11.69 -6.92
CA LYS A 79 -28.14 11.36 -7.88
C LYS A 79 -28.31 9.85 -7.71
N PRO A 80 -29.49 9.33 -7.36
CA PRO A 80 -29.72 7.91 -7.57
C PRO A 80 -29.36 7.68 -9.04
N PHE A 81 -28.42 6.75 -9.28
CA PHE A 81 -28.13 6.34 -10.65
C PHE A 81 -29.47 5.99 -11.27
N SER A 82 -29.89 6.75 -12.29
CA SER A 82 -31.20 6.55 -12.89
C SER A 82 -31.31 5.08 -13.31
N GLN A 83 -32.51 4.52 -13.23
CA GLN A 83 -32.78 3.14 -13.63
C GLN A 83 -32.18 2.81 -15.02
N ALA A 84 -32.16 3.80 -15.92
CA ALA A 84 -31.51 3.73 -17.22
C ALA A 84 -30.00 3.45 -17.16
N HIS A 85 -29.26 4.06 -16.24
CA HIS A 85 -27.82 3.81 -16.09
C HIS A 85 -27.53 2.43 -15.51
N VAL A 86 -28.38 1.94 -14.60
CA VAL A 86 -28.29 0.56 -14.08
C VAL A 86 -28.55 -0.45 -15.21
N LEU A 87 -29.58 -0.22 -16.03
CA LEU A 87 -29.90 -1.07 -17.19
C LEU A 87 -28.76 -1.06 -18.22
N LEU A 88 -28.18 0.10 -18.54
CA LEU A 88 -27.01 0.19 -19.44
C LEU A 88 -25.80 -0.59 -18.92
N PHE A 89 -25.53 -0.52 -17.61
CA PHE A 89 -24.45 -1.29 -17.00
C PHE A 89 -24.70 -2.80 -17.07
N VAL A 90 -25.94 -3.23 -16.84
CA VAL A 90 -26.33 -4.64 -16.92
C VAL A 90 -26.26 -5.15 -18.36
N THR A 91 -26.79 -4.40 -19.34
CA THR A 91 -26.75 -4.80 -20.75
C THR A 91 -25.33 -4.82 -21.30
N PHE A 92 -24.49 -3.85 -20.92
CA PHE A 92 -23.09 -3.83 -21.31
C PHE A 92 -22.33 -5.05 -20.75
N LYS A 93 -22.59 -5.39 -19.47
CA LYS A 93 -21.97 -6.55 -18.84
C LYS A 93 -22.46 -7.88 -19.42
N CYS A 94 -23.74 -8.00 -19.77
CA CYS A 94 -24.28 -9.17 -20.45
C CYS A 94 -23.70 -9.32 -21.86
N LYS A 95 -23.54 -8.23 -22.61
CA LYS A 95 -22.96 -8.29 -23.96
C LYS A 95 -21.50 -8.76 -23.92
N LEU A 96 -20.70 -8.19 -23.02
CA LEU A 96 -19.33 -8.66 -22.76
C LEU A 96 -19.27 -10.13 -22.33
N TYR A 97 -20.20 -10.60 -21.51
CA TYR A 97 -20.23 -12.00 -21.08
C TYR A 97 -20.51 -12.95 -22.26
N VAL A 98 -21.45 -12.58 -23.12
CA VAL A 98 -21.78 -13.34 -24.34
C VAL A 98 -20.60 -13.31 -25.33
N ASP A 99 -19.97 -12.15 -25.53
CA ASP A 99 -18.80 -12.02 -26.41
C ASP A 99 -17.59 -12.82 -25.90
N VAL A 100 -17.43 -12.97 -24.59
CA VAL A 100 -16.40 -13.82 -23.96
C VAL A 100 -16.75 -15.31 -24.01
N LEU A 101 -18.04 -15.68 -24.06
CA LEU A 101 -18.46 -17.08 -24.14
C LEU A 101 -18.46 -17.65 -25.56
N ILE A 102 -18.50 -16.77 -26.57
CA ILE A 102 -18.59 -17.13 -27.99
C ILE A 102 -17.20 -17.15 -28.67
N ASN A 103 -16.15 -16.61 -28.04
CA ASN A 103 -14.76 -16.76 -28.47
C ASN A 103 -14.04 -17.87 -27.70
#